data_AF-A0A7W9DQW4-F1
#
_entry.id   AF-A0A7W9DQW4-F1
#
_cell.length_a   1.000
_cell.length_b   1.000
_cell.length_c   1.000
_cell.angle_alpha   90.00
_cell.angle_beta   90.00
_cell.angle_gamma   90.00
#
_symmetry.space_group_name_H-M   'P 1'
#
loop_
_entity.id
_entity.type
_entity.pdbx_description
1 polymer ?
#
loop_
_entity_poly.entity_id
_entity_poly.type
_entity_poly.pdbx_seq_one_letter_code
_entity_poly.pdbx_strand_id
1 'polypeptide(L)'
;MTRTTLLPVDLAAHWNNRAISAADDRGSGGFNVWRNSFPAEYLPPPGARVEVAGVPFRFGGPSAAGDNVRCAGQYVELPEGRYDWIHLLTAAERRTEDTVALHFSDGEVDFESLRVSDFWAQAHAAFGETKAFETPVMHYPHHTQPRVEALMWSQRVPVTRRAPLTGLRLPRNIAVHVFALTLQATGEPAGDPS
;
A
#
# COMPACT_ATOMS: atom_id res chain seq x y z
N MET A 1 4.32 -29.69 3.28
CA MET A 1 4.61 -28.29 2.91
C MET A 1 3.51 -27.42 3.49
N THR A 2 3.85 -26.39 4.26
CA THR A 2 2.90 -25.39 4.75
C THR A 2 2.36 -24.59 3.56
N ARG A 3 1.03 -24.41 3.48
CA ARG A 3 0.37 -23.72 2.36
C ARG A 3 0.25 -22.24 2.69
N THR A 4 0.89 -21.37 1.91
CA THR A 4 0.67 -19.93 2.01
C THR A 4 -0.57 -19.52 1.22
N THR A 5 -1.43 -18.73 1.84
CA THR A 5 -2.61 -18.10 1.23
C THR A 5 -2.41 -16.60 1.20
N LEU A 6 -2.66 -15.98 0.05
CA LEU A 6 -2.52 -14.54 -0.17
C LEU A 6 -3.87 -13.98 -0.64
N LEU A 7 -4.40 -13.01 0.10
CA LEU A 7 -5.73 -12.46 -0.10
C LEU A 7 -5.67 -10.93 -0.28
N PRO A 8 -5.72 -10.43 -1.53
CA PRO A 8 -5.86 -9.00 -1.80
C PRO A 8 -7.16 -8.44 -1.23
N VAL A 9 -7.08 -7.28 -0.59
CA VAL A 9 -8.22 -6.55 -0.01
C VAL A 9 -8.52 -5.33 -0.86
N ASP A 10 -9.82 -5.07 -1.09
CA ASP A 10 -10.26 -3.90 -1.82
C ASP A 10 -10.25 -2.66 -0.91
N LEU A 11 -9.56 -1.61 -1.36
CA LEU A 11 -9.45 -0.34 -0.64
C LEU A 11 -10.29 0.78 -1.29
N ALA A 12 -11.04 0.50 -2.36
CA ALA A 12 -11.76 1.53 -3.12
C ALA A 12 -12.71 2.38 -2.25
N ALA A 13 -13.36 1.77 -1.26
CA ALA A 13 -14.24 2.47 -0.32
C ALA A 13 -13.48 3.46 0.61
N HIS A 14 -12.16 3.36 0.70
CA HIS A 14 -11.31 4.21 1.53
C HIS A 14 -10.50 5.23 0.74
N TRP A 15 -10.56 5.21 -0.60
CA TRP A 15 -9.84 6.17 -1.42
C TRP A 15 -10.32 7.59 -1.13
N ASN A 16 -9.36 8.49 -0.95
CA ASN A 16 -9.62 9.88 -0.58
C ASN A 16 -8.62 10.85 -1.23
N ASN A 17 -7.80 10.36 -2.16
CA ASN A 17 -6.75 11.12 -2.82
C ASN A 17 -6.52 10.60 -4.25
N ARG A 18 -5.96 11.44 -5.11
CA ARG A 18 -5.54 11.10 -6.48
C ARG A 18 -4.03 11.27 -6.60
N ALA A 19 -3.28 10.23 -6.28
CA ALA A 19 -1.82 10.23 -6.36
C ALA A 19 -1.29 9.92 -7.77
N ILE A 20 -2.15 9.47 -8.69
CA ILE A 20 -1.79 9.07 -10.05
C ILE A 20 -2.53 9.97 -11.05
N SER A 21 -1.85 10.44 -12.10
CA SER A 21 -2.45 11.25 -13.15
C SER A 21 -1.97 10.84 -14.55
N ALA A 22 -2.82 11.06 -15.55
CA ALA A 22 -2.46 10.88 -16.95
C ALA A 22 -1.70 12.10 -17.50
N ALA A 23 -0.93 11.90 -18.57
CA ALA A 23 -0.14 12.93 -19.21
C ALA A 23 -1.00 14.03 -19.85
N ASP A 24 -2.25 13.78 -20.21
CA ASP A 24 -3.18 14.80 -20.71
C ASP A 24 -4.02 15.46 -19.59
N ASP A 25 -3.99 14.92 -18.37
CA ASP A 25 -4.73 15.41 -17.19
C ASP A 25 -3.86 15.46 -15.92
N ARG A 26 -2.60 15.89 -16.05
CA ARG A 26 -1.66 15.99 -14.91
C ARG A 26 -2.21 16.84 -13.76
N GLY A 27 -3.02 17.83 -14.14
CA GLY A 27 -3.66 18.77 -13.23
C GLY A 27 -4.67 18.13 -12.28
N SER A 28 -5.10 16.89 -12.49
CA SER A 28 -5.99 16.18 -11.54
C SER A 28 -5.24 15.43 -10.43
N GLY A 29 -3.94 15.21 -10.61
CA GLY A 29 -3.08 14.57 -9.61
C GLY A 29 -2.77 15.46 -8.41
N GLY A 30 -2.42 14.82 -7.31
CA GLY A 30 -2.03 15.46 -6.06
C GLY A 30 -1.60 14.44 -5.01
N PHE A 31 -0.32 14.11 -5.00
CA PHE A 31 0.29 13.27 -3.97
C PHE A 31 0.57 14.09 -2.70
N ASN A 32 1.14 15.29 -2.85
CA ASN A 32 1.52 16.18 -1.75
C ASN A 32 1.14 17.64 -2.01
N VAL A 33 1.68 18.57 -1.21
CA VAL A 33 1.41 20.02 -1.31
C VAL A 33 1.82 20.63 -2.66
N TRP A 34 2.83 20.08 -3.34
CA TRP A 34 3.22 20.53 -4.69
C TRP A 34 2.35 19.93 -5.79
N ARG A 35 1.40 19.08 -5.41
CA ARG A 35 0.49 18.36 -6.30
C ARG A 35 1.20 17.52 -7.36
N ASN A 36 2.42 17.04 -7.06
CA ASN A 36 3.05 16.08 -7.94
C ASN A 36 2.33 14.72 -7.87
N SER A 37 2.49 13.88 -8.88
CA SER A 37 1.80 12.60 -8.96
C SER A 37 2.58 11.59 -9.78
N PHE A 38 2.26 10.31 -9.60
CA PHE A 38 2.78 9.25 -10.44
C PHE A 38 2.16 9.35 -11.84
N PRO A 39 2.95 9.19 -12.91
CA PRO A 39 2.45 9.13 -14.27
C PRO A 39 1.79 7.77 -14.55
N ALA A 40 0.51 7.78 -14.90
CA ALA A 40 -0.28 6.57 -15.13
C ALA A 40 0.29 5.68 -16.25
N GLU A 41 0.95 6.28 -17.24
CA GLU A 41 1.48 5.60 -18.42
C GLU A 41 2.62 4.61 -18.11
N TYR A 42 3.23 4.74 -16.93
CA TYR A 42 4.33 3.88 -16.48
C TYR A 42 3.90 2.94 -15.33
N LEU A 43 2.61 2.93 -15.00
CA LEU A 43 2.05 2.09 -13.95
C LEU A 43 1.14 1.01 -14.54
N PRO A 44 0.83 -0.04 -13.76
CA PRO A 44 -0.17 -1.03 -14.17
C PRO A 44 -1.51 -0.37 -14.50
N PRO A 45 -2.27 -0.92 -15.47
CA PRO A 45 -3.57 -0.36 -15.80
C PRO A 45 -4.55 -0.48 -14.61
N PRO A 46 -5.58 0.37 -14.53
CA PRO A 46 -6.59 0.30 -13.48
C PRO A 46 -7.20 -1.10 -13.34
N GLY A 47 -7.31 -1.59 -12.11
CA GLY A 47 -7.85 -2.92 -11.79
C GLY A 47 -6.90 -4.10 -12.06
N ALA A 48 -5.67 -3.85 -12.52
CA ALA A 48 -4.72 -4.91 -12.81
C ALA A 48 -4.39 -5.76 -11.57
N ARG A 49 -4.20 -7.06 -11.79
CA ARG A 49 -3.53 -7.93 -10.83
C ARG A 49 -2.04 -7.87 -11.08
N VAL A 50 -1.28 -7.52 -10.06
CA VAL A 50 0.18 -7.39 -10.13
C VAL A 50 0.80 -8.25 -9.05
N GLU A 51 2.04 -8.69 -9.26
CA GLU A 51 2.80 -9.45 -8.27
C GLU A 51 4.10 -8.72 -7.97
N VAL A 52 4.39 -8.52 -6.69
CA VAL A 52 5.64 -7.91 -6.21
C VAL A 52 6.28 -8.86 -5.21
N ALA A 53 7.46 -9.38 -5.54
CA ALA A 53 8.19 -10.36 -4.72
C ALA A 53 7.33 -11.57 -4.27
N GLY A 54 6.51 -12.11 -5.18
CA GLY A 54 5.64 -13.25 -4.90
C GLY A 54 4.31 -12.90 -4.19
N VAL A 55 4.03 -11.62 -3.93
CA VAL A 55 2.80 -11.15 -3.29
C VAL A 55 1.87 -10.52 -4.33
N PRO A 56 0.66 -11.07 -4.55
CA PRO A 56 -0.30 -10.50 -5.49
C PRO A 56 -0.98 -9.28 -4.86
N PHE A 57 -1.24 -8.25 -5.66
CA PHE A 57 -2.04 -7.08 -5.30
C PHE A 57 -3.08 -6.79 -6.39
N ARG A 58 -4.16 -6.12 -6.00
CA ARG A 58 -5.08 -5.47 -6.95
C ARG A 58 -4.71 -4.00 -7.02
N PHE A 59 -4.18 -3.58 -8.16
CA PHE A 59 -3.79 -2.20 -8.38
C PHE A 59 -5.02 -1.39 -8.79
N GLY A 60 -5.38 -0.36 -8.01
CA GLY A 60 -6.55 0.48 -8.30
C GLY A 60 -6.40 1.26 -9.60
N GLY A 61 -5.27 1.96 -9.74
CA GLY A 61 -5.04 2.92 -10.81
C GLY A 61 -5.89 4.20 -10.66
N PRO A 62 -5.68 5.21 -11.51
CA PRO A 62 -6.39 6.49 -11.42
C PRO A 62 -7.91 6.31 -11.59
N SER A 63 -8.68 6.91 -10.69
CA SER A 63 -10.15 6.95 -10.79
C SER A 63 -10.72 8.28 -10.29
N ALA A 64 -11.98 8.57 -10.65
CA ALA A 64 -12.66 9.77 -10.16
C ALA A 64 -12.85 9.76 -8.62
N ALA A 65 -13.00 8.58 -8.01
CA ALA A 65 -13.13 8.44 -6.56
C ALA A 65 -11.78 8.56 -5.82
N GLY A 66 -10.66 8.53 -6.55
CA GLY A 66 -9.31 8.44 -6.00
C GLY A 66 -8.60 7.18 -6.46
N ASP A 67 -7.36 7.02 -6.03
CA ASP A 67 -6.53 5.86 -6.39
C ASP A 67 -5.69 5.34 -5.22
N ASN A 68 -5.76 6.03 -4.08
CA ASN A 68 -5.02 5.69 -2.89
C ASN A 68 -5.72 6.19 -1.62
N VAL A 69 -5.32 5.60 -0.50
CA VAL A 69 -5.68 6.06 0.84
C VAL A 69 -4.55 6.95 1.35
N ARG A 70 -4.77 8.25 1.40
CA ARG A 70 -3.94 9.19 2.17
C ARG A 70 -4.31 9.06 3.64
N CYS A 71 -3.38 8.56 4.44
CA CYS A 71 -3.62 8.13 5.81
C CYS A 71 -4.08 9.30 6.71
N ALA A 72 -5.23 9.13 7.35
CA ALA A 72 -5.90 10.08 8.23
C ALA A 72 -6.58 9.37 9.42
N GLY A 73 -6.19 8.13 9.74
CA GLY A 73 -6.79 7.36 10.83
C GLY A 73 -7.97 6.46 10.41
N GLN A 74 -8.11 6.18 9.11
CA GLN A 74 -9.17 5.32 8.57
C GLN A 74 -9.08 3.92 9.19
N TYR A 75 -10.24 3.34 9.48
CA TYR A 75 -10.37 1.93 9.82
C TYR A 75 -10.73 1.15 8.56
N VAL A 76 -9.98 0.09 8.29
CA VAL A 76 -10.19 -0.84 7.18
C VAL A 76 -10.66 -2.16 7.77
N GLU A 77 -11.89 -2.55 7.42
CA GLU A 77 -12.41 -3.86 7.75
C GLU A 77 -11.69 -4.93 6.92
N LEU A 78 -11.31 -6.03 7.56
CA LEU A 78 -10.61 -7.14 6.93
C LEU A 78 -11.46 -8.41 7.05
N PRO A 79 -11.36 -9.33 6.08
CA PRO A 79 -11.91 -10.67 6.26
C PRO A 79 -11.32 -11.29 7.52
N GLU A 80 -12.18 -11.68 8.47
CA GLU A 80 -11.71 -12.26 9.74
C GLU A 80 -10.86 -13.51 9.48
N GLY A 81 -9.67 -13.55 10.06
CA GLY A 81 -8.77 -14.68 9.85
C GLY A 81 -7.47 -14.58 10.63
N ARG A 82 -6.74 -15.69 10.69
CA ARG A 82 -5.39 -15.75 11.26
C ARG A 82 -4.39 -15.45 10.15
N TYR A 83 -3.64 -14.36 10.31
CA TYR A 83 -2.66 -13.90 9.33
C TYR A 83 -1.30 -13.78 10.01
N ASP A 84 -0.24 -13.87 9.21
CA ASP A 84 1.14 -13.66 9.66
C ASP A 84 1.67 -12.29 9.21
N TRP A 85 1.20 -11.80 8.05
CA TRP A 85 1.66 -10.55 7.45
C TRP A 85 0.52 -9.80 6.76
N ILE A 86 0.60 -8.49 6.82
CA ILE A 86 -0.17 -7.56 5.98
C ILE A 86 0.84 -6.92 5.02
N HIS A 87 0.69 -7.18 3.73
CA HIS A 87 1.50 -6.58 2.69
C HIS A 87 0.81 -5.34 2.13
N LEU A 88 1.57 -4.29 1.85
CA LEU A 88 1.08 -2.99 1.45
C LEU A 88 1.90 -2.48 0.26
N LEU A 89 1.22 -1.90 -0.73
CA LEU A 89 1.85 -1.00 -1.67
C LEU A 89 1.74 0.42 -1.12
N THR A 90 2.88 1.07 -0.89
CA THR A 90 2.94 2.36 -0.20
C THR A 90 3.86 3.34 -0.90
N ALA A 91 3.59 4.62 -0.72
CA ALA A 91 4.57 5.68 -0.96
C ALA A 91 4.43 6.73 0.16
N ALA A 92 5.50 7.47 0.43
CA ALA A 92 5.45 8.54 1.42
C ALA A 92 6.02 9.85 0.89
N GLU A 93 5.42 10.98 1.29
CA GLU A 93 5.87 12.34 0.93
C GLU A 93 7.29 12.66 1.43
N ARG A 94 7.75 11.89 2.42
CA ARG A 94 9.09 11.89 3.00
C ARG A 94 9.29 10.57 3.73
N ARG A 95 10.55 10.19 4.03
CA ARG A 95 10.82 9.08 4.94
C ARG A 95 10.04 9.24 6.25
N THR A 96 9.25 8.24 6.58
CA THR A 96 8.28 8.28 7.68
C THR A 96 8.23 6.94 8.41
N GLU A 97 8.09 7.01 9.72
CA GLU A 97 7.81 5.89 10.61
C GLU A 97 6.60 6.26 11.46
N ASP A 98 5.60 5.39 11.48
CA ASP A 98 4.37 5.55 12.24
C ASP A 98 3.82 4.16 12.62
N THR A 99 2.62 4.10 13.18
CA THR A 99 2.04 2.87 13.70
C THR A 99 0.69 2.55 13.07
N VAL A 100 0.45 1.27 12.77
CA VAL A 100 -0.86 0.72 12.42
C VAL A 100 -1.42 0.01 13.65
N ALA A 101 -2.70 0.24 13.96
CA ALA A 101 -3.38 -0.49 15.02
C ALA A 101 -4.10 -1.71 14.43
N LEU A 102 -3.82 -2.90 14.94
CA LEU A 102 -4.38 -4.17 14.51
C LEU A 102 -5.49 -4.59 15.47
N HIS A 103 -6.71 -4.72 14.97
CA HIS A 103 -7.88 -5.05 15.78
C HIS A 103 -8.24 -6.53 15.62
N PHE A 104 -8.44 -7.21 16.75
CA PHE A 104 -8.70 -8.65 16.80
C PHE A 104 -10.10 -8.98 17.29
N SER A 105 -10.57 -10.19 16.99
CA SER A 105 -11.91 -10.67 17.35
C SER A 105 -12.13 -10.83 18.86
N ASP A 106 -11.05 -10.95 19.64
CA ASP A 106 -11.07 -11.01 21.10
C ASP A 106 -11.20 -9.62 21.76
N GLY A 107 -11.23 -8.55 20.96
CA GLY A 107 -11.33 -7.17 21.42
C GLY A 107 -9.98 -6.50 21.68
N GLU A 108 -8.88 -7.23 21.59
CA GLU A 108 -7.53 -6.69 21.77
C GLU A 108 -7.10 -5.84 20.57
N VAL A 109 -6.16 -4.92 20.83
CA VAL A 109 -5.56 -4.06 19.81
C VAL A 109 -4.05 -4.06 19.97
N ASP A 110 -3.36 -4.53 18.94
CA ASP A 110 -1.89 -4.44 18.89
C ASP A 110 -1.45 -3.27 18.01
N PHE A 111 -0.21 -2.83 18.19
CA PHE A 111 0.37 -1.68 17.51
C PHE A 111 1.67 -2.10 16.85
N GLU A 112 1.73 -1.99 15.52
CA GLU A 112 2.88 -2.44 14.73
C GLU A 112 3.40 -1.31 13.83
N SER A 113 4.72 -1.26 13.65
CA SER A 113 5.37 -0.19 12.88
C SER A 113 5.03 -0.27 11.39
N LEU A 114 4.64 0.87 10.81
CA LEU A 114 4.60 1.12 9.39
C LEU A 114 5.68 2.15 9.03
N ARG A 115 6.71 1.67 8.35
CA ARG A 115 7.86 2.48 7.94
C ARG A 115 7.92 2.55 6.42
N VAL A 116 7.96 3.76 5.88
CA VAL A 116 7.90 3.99 4.45
C VAL A 116 8.96 5.01 4.06
N SER A 117 9.78 4.62 3.10
CA SER A 117 10.79 5.45 2.46
C SER A 117 10.13 6.51 1.58
N ASP A 118 10.90 7.55 1.31
CA ASP A 118 10.46 8.64 0.43
C ASP A 118 10.10 8.12 -0.97
N PHE A 119 9.11 8.76 -1.59
CA PHE A 119 8.69 8.48 -2.97
C PHE A 119 9.57 9.18 -4.02
N TRP A 120 10.45 10.10 -3.61
CA TRP A 120 11.23 10.93 -4.52
C TRP A 120 12.46 10.22 -5.11
N ALA A 121 12.93 10.76 -6.24
CA ALA A 121 14.14 10.37 -6.95
C ALA A 121 15.32 10.17 -5.98
N GLN A 122 16.14 9.14 -6.25
CA GLN A 122 17.30 8.74 -5.45
C GLN A 122 16.99 8.18 -4.05
N ALA A 123 15.72 8.03 -3.66
CA ALA A 123 15.40 7.35 -2.41
C ALA A 123 15.83 5.88 -2.48
N HIS A 124 16.48 5.41 -1.41
CA HIS A 124 16.80 4.01 -1.18
C HIS A 124 15.82 3.42 -0.18
N ALA A 125 15.58 2.10 -0.28
CA ALA A 125 14.81 1.35 0.69
C ALA A 125 15.50 1.39 2.06
N ALA A 126 15.06 2.31 2.92
CA ALA A 126 15.64 2.54 4.24
C ALA A 126 15.21 1.47 5.26
N PHE A 127 14.12 0.76 4.98
CA PHE A 127 13.46 -0.14 5.94
C PHE A 127 13.38 -1.58 5.45
N GLY A 128 14.24 -1.97 4.51
CA GLY A 128 14.21 -3.31 3.90
C GLY A 128 13.04 -3.49 2.93
N GLU A 129 12.52 -2.40 2.39
CA GLU A 129 11.45 -2.39 1.39
C GLU A 129 11.89 -3.03 0.09
N THR A 130 10.93 -3.65 -0.61
CA THR A 130 11.10 -4.00 -2.02
C THR A 130 10.57 -2.85 -2.87
N LYS A 131 11.33 -2.41 -3.88
CA LYS A 131 10.84 -1.44 -4.86
C LYS A 131 9.75 -2.13 -5.70
N ALA A 132 8.51 -1.65 -5.61
CA ALA A 132 7.38 -2.22 -6.34
C ALA A 132 7.26 -1.61 -7.74
N PHE A 133 7.28 -0.29 -7.82
CA PHE A 133 7.22 0.45 -9.08
C PHE A 133 8.15 1.65 -9.06
N GLU A 134 8.66 1.98 -10.24
CA GLU A 134 9.52 3.13 -10.49
C GLU A 134 9.10 3.72 -11.82
N THR A 135 8.86 5.02 -11.82
CA THR A 135 8.51 5.77 -13.03
C THR A 135 9.69 6.66 -13.42
N PRO A 136 9.99 6.85 -14.71
CA PRO A 136 11.17 7.62 -15.15
C PRO A 136 10.96 9.15 -15.09
N VAL A 137 9.74 9.57 -14.80
CA VAL A 137 9.30 10.96 -14.79
C VAL A 137 8.30 11.18 -13.65
N MET A 138 8.12 12.43 -13.25
CA MET A 138 7.11 12.82 -12.28
C MET A 138 6.16 13.84 -12.88
N HIS A 139 4.86 13.69 -12.66
CA HIS A 139 3.88 14.69 -13.08
C HIS A 139 3.82 15.83 -12.06
N TYR A 140 3.81 17.05 -12.57
CA TYR A 140 3.40 18.28 -11.87
C TYR A 140 2.15 18.83 -12.55
N PRO A 141 1.37 19.71 -11.89
CA PRO A 141 0.10 20.21 -12.45
C PRO A 141 0.20 20.81 -13.85
N HIS A 142 1.36 21.38 -14.19
CA HIS A 142 1.56 22.14 -15.43
C HIS A 142 2.64 21.55 -16.36
N HIS A 143 3.38 20.54 -15.92
CA HIS A 143 4.46 19.93 -16.72
C HIS A 143 4.78 18.51 -16.26
N THR A 144 5.46 17.75 -17.11
CA THR A 144 6.15 16.51 -16.70
C THR A 144 7.60 16.86 -16.39
N GLN A 145 8.08 16.49 -15.21
CA GLN A 145 9.48 16.63 -14.84
C GLN A 145 10.26 15.38 -15.32
N PRO A 146 11.13 15.50 -16.34
CA PRO A 146 11.93 14.38 -16.81
C PRO A 146 13.06 14.05 -15.82
N ARG A 147 13.49 12.78 -15.81
CA ARG A 147 14.63 12.29 -15.00
C ARG A 147 14.47 12.54 -13.49
N VAL A 148 13.23 12.49 -13.03
CA VAL A 148 12.88 12.51 -11.62
C VAL A 148 11.98 11.31 -11.40
N GLU A 149 12.51 10.29 -10.73
CA GLU A 149 11.72 9.10 -10.48
C GLU A 149 10.67 9.32 -9.39
N ALA A 150 9.52 8.68 -9.55
CA ALA A 150 8.58 8.44 -8.46
C ALA A 150 8.60 6.95 -8.10
N LEU A 151 8.72 6.66 -6.80
CA LEU A 151 8.92 5.31 -6.27
C LEU A 151 7.71 4.87 -5.44
N MET A 152 7.26 3.64 -5.69
CA MET A 152 6.30 2.93 -4.85
C MET A 152 6.99 1.72 -4.23
N TRP A 153 6.78 1.55 -2.93
CA TRP A 153 7.41 0.51 -2.11
C TRP A 153 6.41 -0.59 -1.79
N SER A 154 6.88 -1.83 -1.78
CA SER A 154 6.19 -2.94 -1.14
C SER A 154 6.68 -3.05 0.30
N GLN A 155 5.74 -2.91 1.23
CA GLN A 155 5.95 -3.06 2.66
C GLN A 155 5.15 -4.18 3.28
N ARG A 156 5.59 -4.60 4.46
CA ARG A 156 4.87 -5.60 5.25
C ARG A 156 4.84 -5.22 6.72
N VAL A 157 3.70 -5.44 7.34
CA VAL A 157 3.46 -5.29 8.78
C VAL A 157 3.24 -6.70 9.35
N PRO A 158 3.98 -7.11 10.39
CA PRO A 158 3.77 -8.41 11.01
C PRO A 158 2.44 -8.45 11.76
N VAL A 159 1.80 -9.63 11.80
CA VAL A 159 0.68 -9.91 12.69
C VAL A 159 1.19 -10.95 13.68
N THR A 160 1.67 -10.48 14.83
CA THR A 160 2.40 -11.31 15.79
C THR A 160 1.46 -12.10 16.71
N ARG A 161 0.27 -11.56 16.99
CA ARG A 161 -0.74 -12.21 17.81
C ARG A 161 -1.40 -13.37 17.09
N ARG A 162 -1.49 -14.49 17.80
CA ARG A 162 -2.22 -15.69 17.35
C ARG A 162 -3.71 -15.57 17.69
N ALA A 163 -4.38 -14.58 17.13
CA ALA A 163 -5.84 -14.40 17.19
C ALA A 163 -6.39 -13.99 15.81
N PRO A 164 -7.69 -14.19 15.52
CA PRO A 164 -8.28 -13.68 14.29
C PRO A 164 -8.23 -12.15 14.22
N LEU A 165 -7.59 -11.62 13.19
CA LEU A 165 -7.57 -10.19 12.87
C LEU A 165 -8.87 -9.85 12.14
N THR A 166 -9.53 -8.76 12.54
CA THR A 166 -10.80 -8.30 11.97
C THR A 166 -10.69 -6.98 11.23
N GLY A 167 -9.65 -6.20 11.52
CA GLY A 167 -9.42 -4.93 10.85
C GLY A 167 -8.11 -4.29 11.24
N LEU A 168 -7.78 -3.19 10.56
CA LEU A 168 -6.67 -2.34 10.94
C LEU A 168 -7.07 -0.87 10.92
N ARG A 169 -6.43 -0.05 11.75
CA ARG A 169 -6.49 1.40 11.68
C ARG A 169 -5.17 1.94 11.14
N LEU A 170 -5.26 2.61 10.00
CA LEU A 170 -4.12 3.31 9.38
C LEU A 170 -3.68 4.49 10.25
N PRO A 171 -2.41 4.93 10.15
CA PRO A 171 -1.92 6.06 10.93
C PRO A 171 -2.67 7.36 10.60
N ARG A 172 -2.62 8.33 11.52
CA ARG A 172 -3.07 9.71 11.26
C ARG A 172 -1.91 10.54 10.72
N ASN A 173 -1.47 10.20 9.51
CA ASN A 173 -0.27 10.77 8.93
C ASN A 173 -0.43 10.98 7.43
N ILE A 174 -0.67 12.23 7.05
CA ILE A 174 -0.93 12.61 5.66
C ILE A 174 0.23 12.34 4.72
N ALA A 175 1.44 12.13 5.25
CA ALA A 175 2.61 11.81 4.46
C ALA A 175 2.63 10.34 4.01
N VAL A 176 1.77 9.47 4.55
CA VAL A 176 1.72 8.04 4.20
C VAL A 176 0.54 7.77 3.28
N HIS A 177 0.80 7.07 2.19
CA HIS A 177 -0.20 6.68 1.21
C HIS A 177 -0.18 5.18 0.98
N VAL A 178 -1.36 4.56 0.97
CA VAL A 178 -1.55 3.13 0.68
C VAL A 178 -2.32 2.97 -0.62
N PHE A 179 -1.78 2.20 -1.56
CA PHE A 179 -2.34 1.97 -2.89
C PHE A 179 -3.01 0.59 -3.01
N ALA A 180 -2.52 -0.41 -2.29
CA ALA A 180 -3.09 -1.75 -2.25
C ALA A 180 -2.70 -2.47 -0.96
N LEU A 181 -3.49 -3.48 -0.58
CA LEU A 181 -3.26 -4.32 0.59
C LEU A 181 -3.49 -5.80 0.25
N THR A 182 -2.65 -6.67 0.78
CA THR A 182 -2.81 -8.13 0.69
C THR A 182 -2.49 -8.80 2.01
N LEU A 183 -3.39 -9.66 2.48
CA LEU A 183 -3.21 -10.46 3.69
C LEU A 183 -2.50 -11.76 3.36
N GLN A 184 -1.55 -12.18 4.22
CA GLN A 184 -0.88 -13.48 4.12
C GLN A 184 -1.21 -14.34 5.33
N ALA A 185 -1.65 -15.57 5.08
CA ALA A 185 -1.79 -16.61 6.09
C ALA A 185 -0.96 -17.84 5.69
N THR A 186 -0.21 -18.38 6.64
CA THR A 186 0.47 -19.67 6.50
C THR A 186 -0.40 -20.73 7.16
N GLY A 187 -1.03 -21.57 6.36
CA GLY A 187 -1.79 -22.71 6.86
C GLY A 187 -0.86 -23.76 7.49
N GLU A 188 -1.34 -24.49 8.49
CA GLU A 188 -0.63 -25.65 9.04
C GLU A 188 -0.34 -26.69 7.95
N PRO A 189 0.75 -27.48 8.09
CA PRO A 189 0.96 -28.61 7.20
C PRO A 189 -0.25 -29.54 7.29
N ALA A 190 -0.76 -30.02 6.14
CA ALA A 190 -1.81 -31.02 6.12
C ALA A 190 -1.37 -32.19 7.00
N GLY A 191 -2.08 -32.42 8.11
CA GLY A 191 -1.87 -33.60 8.94
C GLY A 191 -2.12 -34.84 8.09
N ASP A 192 -1.20 -35.79 8.12
CA ASP A 192 -1.40 -37.08 7.47
C ASP A 192 -2.69 -37.71 8.02
N PRO A 193 -3.61 -38.18 7.17
CA PRO A 193 -4.74 -38.96 7.64
C PRO A 193 -4.19 -40.24 8.29
N SER A 194 -4.58 -40.45 9.55
CA SER A 194 -4.25 -41.65 10.33
C SER A 194 -4.97 -42.88 9.79
#